data_AF-A0A1X7UCU7-F1
#
_entry.id   AF-A0A1X7UCU7-F1
#
_cell.length_a   1.000
_cell.length_b   1.000
_cell.length_c   1.000
_cell.angle_alpha   90.00
_cell.angle_beta   90.00
_cell.angle_gamma   90.00
#
_symmetry.space_group_name_H-M   'P 1'
#
loop_
_entity.id
_entity.type
_entity.pdbx_description
1 polymer ?
#
loop_
_entity_poly.entity_id
_entity_poly.type
_entity_poly.pdbx_seq_one_letter_code
_entity_poly.pdbx_strand_id
1 'polypeptide(L)'
;MSSHYFAFLLSFIVLLYEANASSGMDHCTTGYHTPSLYHQYCCLSANNGKKIYWRENNSNKYILCPTAGLPKALCYSLGLIKFYSCSEVLENIPNAASGYYNISQSNGSIVSVYCDMEGSKCDGNGGWMRIGYINMTEPGATCPQGLYNYTYGGKTLCDKSQGLGNGCNSTFFSAIGLNYTKVCGQARGYQSGGPDGIYPNHGVGSSDNIDGAYVDGLSITHGSNPRQHIWTYAVGTTADRTNAYSCPCNDGSTTTTPSYVGNDYYCESGATASNILGSKFYPDDIMWDGQQCDYLESPCCSSSTIPWFIKTLPQSVTDDIELRVCSNEGYPDEATPIDIIEIYIC
;
A
#
# COMPACT_ATOMS: atom_id res chain seq x y z
N MET A 1 77.12 -10.32 14.75
CA MET A 1 76.40 -9.89 15.96
C MET A 1 75.08 -9.25 15.53
N SER A 2 73.98 -9.63 16.19
CA SER A 2 72.62 -9.07 16.12
C SER A 2 71.86 -9.27 14.79
N SER A 3 70.90 -10.18 14.68
CA SER A 3 69.56 -10.25 15.30
C SER A 3 68.56 -9.26 14.68
N HIS A 4 67.75 -9.78 13.74
CA HIS A 4 66.48 -9.17 13.37
C HIS A 4 65.37 -10.20 13.58
N TYR A 5 64.43 -9.81 14.44
CA TYR A 5 63.24 -10.52 14.85
C TYR A 5 62.30 -10.81 13.67
N PHE A 6 61.90 -12.07 13.52
CA PHE A 6 60.72 -12.46 12.74
C PHE A 6 59.50 -12.43 13.67
N ALA A 7 58.59 -11.49 13.45
CA ALA A 7 57.30 -11.45 14.13
C ALA A 7 56.28 -12.33 13.36
N PHE A 8 55.73 -13.31 14.06
CA PHE A 8 54.65 -14.19 13.61
C PHE A 8 53.34 -13.40 13.42
N LEU A 9 52.77 -13.43 12.21
CA LEU A 9 51.37 -13.06 11.96
C LEU A 9 50.48 -14.27 12.29
N LEU A 10 49.68 -14.17 13.36
CA LEU A 10 48.62 -15.12 13.68
C LEU A 10 47.42 -14.87 12.76
N SER A 11 47.15 -15.86 11.90
CA SER A 11 45.91 -16.01 11.14
C SER A 11 44.79 -16.48 12.08
N PHE A 12 43.74 -15.68 12.23
CA PHE A 12 42.49 -16.10 12.85
C PHE A 12 41.60 -16.74 11.77
N ILE A 13 41.63 -18.07 11.70
CA ILE A 13 40.64 -18.88 10.99
C ILE A 13 39.41 -18.98 11.91
N VAL A 14 38.32 -18.34 11.53
CA VAL A 14 37.00 -18.55 12.13
C VAL A 14 36.38 -19.75 11.43
N LEU A 15 36.30 -20.87 12.15
CA LEU A 15 35.52 -22.05 11.78
C LEU A 15 34.02 -21.72 11.92
N LEU A 16 33.35 -21.46 10.80
CA LEU A 16 31.90 -21.59 10.72
C LEU A 16 31.58 -23.06 10.39
N TYR A 17 30.96 -23.72 11.35
CA TYR A 17 30.48 -25.09 11.24
C TYR A 17 29.24 -25.10 10.34
N GLU A 18 29.31 -25.78 9.20
CA GLU A 18 28.14 -26.14 8.40
C GLU A 18 27.31 -27.19 9.17
N ALA A 19 26.14 -26.79 9.64
CA ALA A 19 25.11 -27.74 10.03
C ALA A 19 24.33 -28.16 8.79
N ASN A 20 24.75 -29.26 8.18
CA ASN A 20 23.96 -30.02 7.22
C ASN A 20 22.65 -30.47 7.88
N ALA A 21 21.55 -29.78 7.61
CA ALA A 21 20.21 -30.31 7.76
C ALA A 21 19.77 -30.91 6.43
N SER A 22 20.13 -32.17 6.22
CA SER A 22 19.43 -33.05 5.28
C SER A 22 18.03 -33.33 5.83
N SER A 23 16.99 -32.79 5.20
CA SER A 23 15.67 -33.41 5.23
C SER A 23 15.08 -33.36 3.84
N GLY A 24 14.76 -34.54 3.33
CA GLY A 24 14.23 -34.78 2.00
C GLY A 24 12.94 -34.02 1.71
N MET A 25 12.77 -33.81 0.42
CA MET A 25 11.57 -33.30 -0.21
C MET A 25 10.48 -34.36 -0.08
N ASP A 26 9.67 -34.28 0.97
CA ASP A 26 8.44 -35.05 1.10
C ASP A 26 7.24 -34.10 1.22
N HIS A 27 6.33 -34.25 0.26
CA HIS A 27 4.90 -33.93 0.24
C HIS A 27 4.38 -32.81 1.18
N CYS A 28 3.80 -31.78 0.56
CA CYS A 28 2.93 -30.79 1.19
C CYS A 28 1.70 -31.45 1.84
N THR A 29 1.81 -31.85 3.10
CA THR A 29 0.65 -31.92 4.00
C THR A 29 0.56 -30.60 4.74
N THR A 30 -0.52 -29.85 4.53
CA THR A 30 -0.99 -28.80 5.45
C THR A 30 -1.46 -29.46 6.75
N GLY A 31 -0.50 -30.03 7.49
CA GLY A 31 -0.74 -30.62 8.79
C GLY A 31 -0.80 -29.49 9.81
N TYR A 32 -2.01 -29.14 10.26
CA TYR A 32 -2.16 -28.52 11.57
C TYR A 32 -1.62 -29.51 12.60
N HIS A 33 -0.33 -29.44 12.89
CA HIS A 33 0.24 -30.14 14.03
C HIS A 33 -0.38 -29.51 15.27
N THR A 34 -1.22 -30.28 15.97
CA THR A 34 -1.74 -29.88 17.27
C THR A 34 -0.57 -29.48 18.15
N PRO A 35 -0.47 -28.20 18.58
CA PRO A 35 0.66 -27.75 19.39
C PRO A 35 0.75 -28.59 20.66
N SER A 36 1.95 -28.99 21.05
CA SER A 36 2.10 -29.79 22.27
C SER A 36 1.61 -29.01 23.50
N LEU A 37 1.21 -29.71 24.56
CA LEU A 37 0.81 -29.09 25.83
C LEU A 37 1.85 -28.09 26.34
N TYR A 38 3.14 -28.38 26.14
CA TYR A 38 4.22 -27.46 26.47
C TYR A 38 4.05 -26.09 25.78
N HIS A 39 3.83 -26.08 24.47
CA HIS A 39 3.63 -24.84 23.72
C HIS A 39 2.34 -24.13 24.13
N GLN A 40 1.23 -24.88 24.26
CA GLN A 40 -0.06 -24.30 24.66
C GLN A 40 0.03 -23.51 25.97
N TYR A 41 0.76 -24.05 26.96
CA TYR A 41 0.93 -23.38 28.24
C TYR A 41 2.04 -22.31 28.22
N CYS A 42 3.19 -22.57 27.62
CA CYS A 42 4.35 -21.68 27.72
C CYS A 42 4.37 -20.55 26.68
N CYS A 43 3.44 -20.54 25.73
CA CYS A 43 3.20 -19.38 24.85
C CYS A 43 2.39 -18.27 25.52
N LEU A 44 1.69 -18.56 26.62
CA LEU A 44 0.98 -17.56 27.41
C LEU A 44 1.99 -16.81 28.29
N SER A 45 2.11 -15.49 28.10
CA SER A 45 3.01 -14.64 28.90
C SER A 45 2.72 -14.74 30.41
N ALA A 46 1.46 -14.98 30.78
CA ALA A 46 1.04 -15.22 32.16
C ALA A 46 1.70 -16.44 32.82
N ASN A 47 2.30 -17.35 32.04
CA ASN A 47 2.97 -18.56 32.52
C ASN A 47 4.49 -18.46 32.51
N ASN A 48 5.08 -17.32 32.09
CA ASN A 48 6.52 -17.14 32.08
C ASN A 48 7.11 -17.37 33.49
N GLY A 49 8.12 -18.25 33.58
CA GLY A 49 8.77 -18.64 34.84
C GLY A 49 7.92 -19.49 35.79
N LYS A 50 6.69 -19.88 35.40
CA LYS A 50 5.81 -20.70 36.26
C LYS A 50 6.03 -22.20 36.04
N LYS A 51 5.82 -22.95 37.13
CA LYS A 51 5.70 -24.41 37.13
C LYS A 51 4.22 -24.78 37.15
N ILE A 52 3.77 -25.46 36.11
CA ILE A 52 2.39 -25.93 35.96
C ILE A 52 2.38 -27.40 36.32
N TYR A 53 1.50 -27.81 37.24
CA TYR A 53 1.40 -29.19 37.70
C TYR A 53 -0.01 -29.72 37.55
N TRP A 54 -0.14 -30.98 37.19
CA TRP A 54 -1.40 -31.71 37.23
C TRP A 54 -1.16 -33.19 37.52
N ARG A 55 -2.21 -33.89 37.94
CA ARG A 55 -2.18 -35.31 38.26
C ARG A 55 -2.90 -36.08 37.17
N GLU A 56 -2.23 -37.08 36.60
CA GLU A 56 -2.79 -37.90 35.54
C GLU A 56 -2.41 -39.37 35.81
N ASN A 57 -3.40 -40.26 35.93
CA ASN A 57 -3.21 -41.70 36.17
C ASN A 57 -2.22 -42.02 37.30
N ASN A 58 -2.38 -41.39 38.48
CA ASN A 58 -1.48 -41.52 39.64
C ASN A 58 -0.03 -41.08 39.44
N SER A 59 0.30 -40.43 38.31
CA SER A 59 1.59 -39.79 38.06
C SER A 59 1.47 -38.27 38.15
N ASN A 60 2.51 -37.62 38.71
CA ASN A 60 2.60 -36.16 38.72
C ASN A 60 3.31 -35.69 37.45
N LYS A 61 2.65 -34.83 36.66
CA LYS A 61 3.25 -34.19 35.48
C LYS A 61 3.51 -32.73 35.76
N TYR A 62 4.60 -32.21 35.18
CA TYR A 62 5.03 -30.83 35.33
C TYR A 62 5.42 -30.24 33.98
N ILE A 63 4.98 -29.02 33.71
CA ILE A 63 5.52 -28.15 32.66
C ILE A 63 6.27 -27.00 33.33
N LEU A 64 7.49 -26.77 32.87
CA LEU A 64 8.33 -25.66 33.32
C LEU A 64 8.47 -24.67 32.16
N CYS A 65 7.84 -23.51 32.30
CA CYS A 65 7.94 -22.48 31.28
C CYS A 65 9.18 -21.61 31.51
N PRO A 66 9.93 -21.25 30.44
CA PRO A 66 11.10 -20.39 30.56
C PRO A 66 10.72 -19.04 31.20
N THR A 67 11.62 -18.47 32.01
CA THR A 67 11.41 -17.14 32.61
C THR A 67 11.31 -16.06 31.53
N ALA A 68 12.09 -16.19 30.45
CA ALA A 68 12.02 -15.31 29.28
C ALA A 68 10.79 -15.55 28.39
N GLY A 69 10.00 -16.61 28.65
CA GLY A 69 8.94 -17.07 27.75
C GLY A 69 9.46 -17.78 26.50
N LEU A 70 8.54 -18.31 25.70
CA LEU A 70 8.85 -18.84 24.37
C LEU A 70 8.90 -17.73 23.31
N PRO A 71 9.65 -17.91 22.21
CA PRO A 71 9.69 -16.94 21.12
C PRO A 71 8.29 -16.65 20.57
N LYS A 72 7.92 -15.37 20.46
CA LYS A 72 6.60 -14.95 19.96
C LYS A 72 6.34 -15.42 18.53
N ALA A 73 7.36 -15.37 17.67
CA ALA A 73 7.28 -15.92 16.31
C ALA A 73 6.89 -17.40 16.28
N LEU A 74 7.46 -18.23 17.18
CA LEU A 74 7.09 -19.64 17.31
C LEU A 74 5.64 -19.78 17.75
N CYS A 75 5.25 -19.09 18.82
CA CYS A 75 3.89 -19.15 19.34
C CYS A 75 2.83 -18.69 18.33
N TYR A 76 3.16 -17.68 17.53
CA TYR A 76 2.32 -17.18 16.46
C TYR A 76 2.19 -18.19 15.32
N SER A 77 3.32 -18.79 14.89
CA SER A 77 3.31 -19.83 13.85
C SER A 77 2.51 -21.07 14.24
N LEU A 78 2.37 -21.34 15.55
CA LEU A 78 1.55 -22.42 16.11
C LEU A 78 0.07 -22.01 16.32
N GLY A 79 -0.32 -20.77 16.01
CA GLY A 79 -1.67 -20.25 16.22
C GLY A 79 -2.05 -20.10 17.70
N LEU A 80 -1.07 -20.05 18.61
CA LEU A 80 -1.29 -19.97 20.06
C LEU A 80 -1.36 -18.53 20.59
N ILE A 81 -0.87 -17.58 19.81
CA ILE A 81 -1.08 -16.15 20.01
C ILE A 81 -1.64 -15.55 18.72
N LYS A 82 -2.38 -14.46 18.88
CA LYS A 82 -3.04 -13.74 17.79
C LYS A 82 -2.55 -12.30 17.80
N PHE A 83 -2.34 -11.76 16.60
CA PHE A 83 -2.08 -10.34 16.39
C PHE A 83 -3.23 -9.75 15.57
N TYR A 84 -3.51 -8.48 15.80
CA TYR A 84 -4.63 -7.74 15.23
C TYR A 84 -4.16 -6.72 14.18
N SER A 85 -2.87 -6.39 14.10
CA SER A 85 -2.32 -5.55 13.03
C SER A 85 -0.88 -5.93 12.68
N CYS A 86 -0.41 -5.46 11.52
CA CYS A 86 0.99 -5.60 11.13
C CYS A 86 1.93 -4.86 12.11
N SER A 87 1.50 -3.72 12.65
CA SER A 87 2.26 -2.98 13.67
C SER A 87 2.42 -3.81 14.95
N GLU A 88 1.37 -4.49 15.41
CA GLU A 88 1.45 -5.37 16.59
C GLU A 88 2.40 -6.56 16.35
N VAL A 89 2.40 -7.11 15.13
CA VAL A 89 3.36 -8.15 14.73
C VAL A 89 4.79 -7.62 14.88
N LEU A 90 5.09 -6.44 14.33
CA LEU A 90 6.43 -5.85 14.37
C LEU A 90 6.87 -5.49 15.79
N GLU A 91 5.96 -4.96 16.61
CA GLU A 91 6.22 -4.66 18.03
C GLU A 91 6.60 -5.92 18.83
N ASN A 92 5.94 -7.05 18.55
CA ASN A 92 6.17 -8.31 19.28
C ASN A 92 7.25 -9.19 18.64
N ILE A 93 7.60 -8.95 17.37
CA ILE A 93 8.61 -9.67 16.61
C ILE A 93 9.47 -8.62 15.88
N PRO A 94 10.45 -8.00 16.56
CA PRO A 94 11.19 -6.84 16.03
C PRO A 94 11.99 -7.08 14.75
N ASN A 95 12.24 -8.34 14.39
CA ASN A 95 12.93 -8.75 13.16
C ASN A 95 11.97 -9.46 12.19
N ALA A 96 10.67 -9.19 12.28
CA ALA A 96 9.71 -9.65 11.29
C ALA A 96 10.08 -9.08 9.92
N ALA A 97 10.07 -9.92 8.90
CA ALA A 97 10.32 -9.50 7.52
C ALA A 97 9.00 -9.18 6.81
N SER A 98 9.03 -8.36 5.76
CA SER A 98 7.87 -8.20 4.87
C SER A 98 7.28 -9.54 4.42
N GLY A 99 5.97 -9.64 4.40
CA GLY A 99 5.30 -10.86 3.95
C GLY A 99 3.83 -10.95 4.32
N TYR A 100 3.23 -12.11 4.07
CA TYR A 100 1.84 -12.37 4.44
C TYR A 100 1.72 -12.87 5.88
N TYR A 101 0.85 -12.23 6.65
CA TYR A 101 0.58 -12.54 8.04
C TYR A 101 -0.91 -12.82 8.24
N ASN A 102 -1.21 -13.76 9.13
CA ASN A 102 -2.55 -14.06 9.61
C ASN A 102 -2.95 -13.07 10.71
N ILE A 103 -3.81 -12.12 10.38
CA ILE A 103 -4.31 -11.10 11.29
C ILE A 103 -5.71 -11.49 11.77
N SER A 104 -5.90 -11.44 13.08
CA SER A 104 -7.17 -11.75 13.73
C SER A 104 -8.06 -10.51 13.75
N GLN A 105 -9.33 -10.68 13.41
CA GLN A 105 -10.34 -9.65 13.50
C GLN A 105 -11.06 -9.69 14.84
N SER A 106 -11.74 -8.60 15.21
CA SER A 106 -12.55 -8.50 16.43
C SER A 106 -13.67 -9.54 16.51
N ASN A 107 -14.20 -9.97 15.37
CA ASN A 107 -15.21 -11.03 15.25
C ASN A 107 -14.61 -12.46 15.37
N GLY A 108 -13.30 -12.60 15.58
CA GLY A 108 -12.61 -13.87 15.74
C GLY A 108 -12.16 -14.55 14.44
N SER A 109 -12.56 -14.03 13.27
CA SER A 109 -12.07 -14.51 11.97
C SER A 109 -10.61 -14.12 11.74
N ILE A 110 -9.96 -14.78 10.79
CA ILE A 110 -8.55 -14.55 10.44
C ILE A 110 -8.48 -14.19 8.98
N VAL A 111 -7.74 -13.13 8.66
CA VAL A 111 -7.43 -12.70 7.30
C VAL A 111 -5.94 -12.78 7.07
N SER A 112 -5.55 -13.20 5.86
CA SER A 112 -4.15 -13.12 5.44
C SER A 112 -3.93 -11.77 4.76
N VAL A 113 -3.06 -10.94 5.31
CA VAL A 113 -2.75 -9.60 4.79
C VAL A 113 -1.25 -9.48 4.56
N TYR A 114 -0.86 -8.68 3.58
CA TYR A 114 0.55 -8.35 3.38
C TYR A 114 0.94 -7.25 4.36
N CYS A 115 2.00 -7.49 5.12
CA CYS A 115 2.61 -6.53 6.03
C CYS A 115 3.95 -6.07 5.46
N ASP A 116 4.12 -4.77 5.28
CA ASP A 116 5.42 -4.15 5.02
C ASP A 116 6.09 -3.82 6.37
N MET A 117 7.08 -4.65 6.74
CA MET A 117 7.79 -4.55 8.03
C MET A 117 8.99 -3.61 7.97
N GLU A 118 9.44 -3.24 6.78
CA GLU A 118 10.56 -2.34 6.55
C GLU A 118 10.07 -0.89 6.43
N GLY A 119 8.90 -0.67 5.82
CA GLY A 119 8.27 0.64 5.68
C GLY A 119 9.04 1.62 4.80
N SER A 120 10.04 1.14 4.05
CA SER A 120 10.95 1.97 3.24
C SER A 120 10.25 2.79 2.15
N LYS A 121 9.08 2.36 1.70
CA LYS A 121 8.22 3.06 0.73
C LYS A 121 7.33 4.12 1.39
N CYS A 122 7.18 4.05 2.71
CA CYS A 122 6.37 4.92 3.53
C CYS A 122 7.29 5.72 4.47
N ASP A 123 7.05 5.68 5.78
CA ASP A 123 7.76 6.51 6.76
C ASP A 123 9.04 5.87 7.35
N GLY A 124 9.44 4.70 6.84
CA GLY A 124 10.62 3.96 7.29
C GLY A 124 10.47 3.21 8.62
N ASN A 125 9.28 3.22 9.24
CA ASN A 125 9.06 2.58 10.55
C ASN A 125 8.53 1.13 10.46
N GLY A 126 8.06 0.70 9.29
CA GLY A 126 7.45 -0.62 9.10
C GLY A 126 6.10 -0.80 9.81
N GLY A 127 5.59 -2.03 9.80
CA GLY A 127 4.31 -2.38 10.43
C GLY A 127 3.09 -1.95 9.62
N TRP A 128 3.27 -1.64 8.34
CA TRP A 128 2.24 -1.17 7.44
C TRP A 128 1.39 -2.33 6.92
N MET A 129 0.08 -2.24 7.05
CA MET A 129 -0.84 -3.26 6.55
C MET A 129 -1.41 -2.88 5.19
N ARG A 130 -1.19 -3.71 4.16
CA ARG A 130 -1.77 -3.48 2.84
C ARG A 130 -3.26 -3.81 2.83
N ILE A 131 -4.09 -2.83 2.46
CA ILE A 131 -5.54 -2.97 2.33
C ILE A 131 -6.04 -2.80 0.90
N GLY A 132 -5.28 -2.11 0.04
CA GLY A 132 -5.60 -1.94 -1.37
C GLY A 132 -4.48 -2.46 -2.26
N TYR A 133 -4.85 -3.26 -3.27
CA TYR A 133 -3.92 -3.80 -4.24
C TYR A 133 -4.61 -4.00 -5.60
N ILE A 134 -4.21 -3.21 -6.59
CA ILE A 134 -4.51 -3.40 -8.00
C ILE A 134 -3.17 -3.53 -8.71
N ASN A 135 -2.98 -4.63 -9.45
CA ASN A 135 -1.81 -4.81 -10.29
C ASN A 135 -2.22 -5.49 -11.61
N MET A 136 -2.61 -4.69 -12.60
CA MET A 136 -3.08 -5.18 -13.90
C MET A 136 -1.95 -5.72 -14.79
N THR A 137 -0.69 -5.63 -14.33
CA THR A 137 0.44 -6.26 -15.02
C THR A 137 0.56 -7.76 -14.72
N GLU A 138 -0.13 -8.24 -13.68
CA GLU A 138 -0.14 -9.66 -13.33
C GLU A 138 -1.00 -10.48 -14.29
N PRO A 139 -0.57 -11.70 -14.66
CA PRO A 139 -1.36 -12.57 -15.54
C PRO A 139 -2.74 -12.87 -14.94
N GLY A 140 -3.80 -12.53 -15.68
CA GLY A 140 -5.18 -12.79 -15.26
C GLY A 140 -5.76 -11.81 -14.25
N ALA A 141 -5.07 -10.70 -13.96
CA ALA A 141 -5.60 -9.63 -13.13
C ALA A 141 -6.91 -9.04 -13.72
N THR A 142 -7.83 -8.67 -12.83
CA THR A 142 -9.10 -8.04 -13.18
C THR A 142 -9.35 -6.85 -12.27
N CYS A 143 -10.02 -5.83 -12.79
CA CYS A 143 -10.42 -4.67 -12.00
C CYS A 143 -11.33 -5.05 -10.82
N PRO A 144 -11.16 -4.38 -9.67
CA PRO A 144 -12.01 -4.60 -8.51
C PRO A 144 -13.44 -4.12 -8.78
N GLN A 145 -14.37 -4.58 -7.94
CA GLN A 145 -15.78 -4.22 -8.05
C GLN A 145 -15.96 -2.70 -8.07
N GLY A 146 -16.74 -2.21 -9.04
CA GLY A 146 -17.03 -0.80 -9.24
C GLY A 146 -16.16 -0.16 -10.34
N LEU A 147 -15.00 -0.74 -10.64
CA LEU A 147 -14.18 -0.39 -11.80
C LEU A 147 -14.32 -1.43 -12.91
N TYR A 148 -13.92 -1.06 -14.12
CA TYR A 148 -14.16 -1.85 -15.34
C TYR A 148 -12.86 -2.09 -16.11
N ASN A 149 -12.74 -3.29 -16.68
CA ASN A 149 -11.61 -3.66 -17.52
C ASN A 149 -11.82 -3.10 -18.93
N TYR A 150 -10.84 -2.34 -19.42
CA TYR A 150 -10.81 -1.91 -20.82
C TYR A 150 -9.42 -2.10 -21.42
N THR A 151 -9.38 -2.17 -22.75
CA THR A 151 -8.12 -2.27 -23.49
C THR A 151 -7.74 -0.91 -24.06
N TYR A 152 -6.61 -0.38 -23.61
CA TYR A 152 -5.99 0.84 -24.11
C TYR A 152 -4.62 0.53 -24.69
N GLY A 153 -4.39 0.81 -25.97
CA GLY A 153 -3.08 0.58 -26.61
C GLY A 153 -2.56 -0.86 -26.48
N GLY A 154 -3.43 -1.86 -26.39
CA GLY A 154 -3.07 -3.27 -26.16
C GLY A 154 -2.82 -3.67 -24.70
N LYS A 155 -2.93 -2.75 -23.75
CA LYS A 155 -2.88 -3.00 -22.29
C LYS A 155 -4.29 -3.15 -21.74
N THR A 156 -4.50 -4.09 -20.82
CA THR A 156 -5.75 -4.18 -20.04
C THR A 156 -5.58 -3.34 -18.78
N LEU A 157 -6.44 -2.33 -18.60
CA LEU A 157 -6.37 -1.34 -17.52
C LEU A 157 -7.73 -1.22 -16.83
N CYS A 158 -7.73 -0.61 -15.64
CA CYS A 158 -8.93 -0.28 -14.90
C CYS A 158 -9.33 1.16 -15.06
N ASP A 159 -10.63 1.38 -15.27
CA ASP A 159 -11.19 2.71 -15.44
C ASP A 159 -12.62 2.78 -14.87
N LYS A 160 -13.19 3.97 -14.83
CA LYS A 160 -14.63 4.14 -14.62
C LYS A 160 -15.42 3.60 -15.82
N SER A 161 -16.73 3.43 -15.65
CA SER A 161 -17.60 2.98 -16.74
C SER A 161 -17.53 3.95 -17.93
N GLN A 162 -17.26 3.45 -19.14
CA GLN A 162 -17.27 4.28 -20.35
C GLN A 162 -18.67 4.82 -20.69
N GLY A 163 -19.73 4.22 -20.11
CA GLY A 163 -21.10 4.74 -20.20
C GLY A 163 -21.43 5.80 -19.16
N LEU A 164 -20.55 6.03 -18.19
CA LEU A 164 -20.66 7.15 -17.26
C LEU A 164 -20.04 8.38 -17.93
N GLY A 165 -20.85 9.42 -18.13
CA GLY A 165 -20.37 10.73 -18.55
C GLY A 165 -19.56 11.39 -17.43
N ASN A 166 -20.00 12.57 -16.99
CA ASN A 166 -19.45 13.20 -15.79
C ASN A 166 -19.67 12.33 -14.55
N GLY A 167 -18.64 12.20 -13.72
CA GLY A 167 -18.76 11.65 -12.37
C GLY A 167 -17.62 10.71 -12.02
N CYS A 168 -17.86 9.89 -10.99
CA CYS A 168 -16.87 8.93 -10.50
C CYS A 168 -17.45 7.53 -10.38
N ASN A 169 -16.63 6.53 -10.65
CA ASN A 169 -16.84 5.18 -10.15
C ASN A 169 -15.87 4.88 -9.01
N SER A 170 -16.34 4.12 -8.03
CA SER A 170 -15.59 3.83 -6.80
C SER A 170 -15.35 2.35 -6.61
N THR A 171 -14.21 2.01 -6.01
CA THR A 171 -13.95 0.73 -5.35
C THR A 171 -13.56 0.99 -3.89
N PHE A 172 -13.80 0.02 -3.02
CA PHE A 172 -13.57 0.14 -1.58
C PHE A 172 -12.55 -0.91 -1.10
N PHE A 173 -11.65 -0.48 -0.23
CA PHE A 173 -10.63 -1.29 0.40
C PHE A 173 -10.90 -1.38 1.90
N SER A 174 -11.22 -2.60 2.34
CA SER A 174 -11.64 -2.84 3.72
C SER A 174 -10.48 -2.62 4.69
N ALA A 175 -10.66 -1.73 5.67
CA ALA A 175 -9.75 -1.58 6.80
C ALA A 175 -9.93 -2.69 7.86
N ILE A 176 -10.85 -3.64 7.63
CA ILE A 176 -11.20 -4.78 8.50
C ILE A 176 -11.56 -4.34 9.94
N GLY A 177 -12.04 -3.10 10.09
CA GLY A 177 -12.35 -2.48 11.37
C GLY A 177 -11.13 -2.11 12.21
N LEU A 178 -9.93 -2.04 11.63
CA LEU A 178 -8.73 -1.59 12.34
C LEU A 178 -8.69 -0.09 12.48
N ASN A 179 -8.29 0.35 13.67
CA ASN A 179 -7.97 1.75 13.91
C ASN A 179 -6.64 2.08 13.25
N TYR A 180 -6.62 3.12 12.42
CA TYR A 180 -5.40 3.65 11.81
C TYR A 180 -5.37 5.16 11.90
N THR A 181 -4.17 5.73 11.79
CA THR A 181 -3.94 7.19 11.76
C THR A 181 -3.08 7.62 10.58
N LYS A 182 -2.42 6.68 9.91
CA LYS A 182 -1.62 6.98 8.73
C LYS A 182 -2.08 6.15 7.54
N VAL A 183 -2.01 6.76 6.37
CA VAL A 183 -2.25 6.12 5.08
C VAL A 183 -1.03 6.36 4.21
N CYS A 184 -0.58 5.32 3.54
CA CYS A 184 0.52 5.38 2.58
C CYS A 184 0.10 4.66 1.31
N GLY A 185 0.48 5.15 0.14
CA GLY A 185 0.11 4.48 -1.08
C GLY A 185 0.75 5.03 -2.33
N GLN A 186 0.58 4.30 -3.42
CA GLN A 186 0.99 4.71 -4.76
C GLN A 186 -0.11 4.45 -5.78
N ALA A 187 -0.06 5.17 -6.89
CA ALA A 187 -0.85 4.92 -8.06
C ALA A 187 0.02 4.99 -9.32
N ARG A 188 -0.36 4.23 -10.34
CA ARG A 188 0.16 4.38 -11.70
C ARG A 188 -1.00 4.40 -12.68
N GLY A 189 -1.01 5.43 -13.51
CA GLY A 189 -2.05 5.65 -14.50
C GLY A 189 -1.50 6.12 -15.83
N TYR A 190 -2.44 6.32 -16.75
CA TYR A 190 -2.16 6.78 -18.09
C TYR A 190 -3.19 7.82 -18.49
N GLN A 191 -2.83 8.68 -19.44
CA GLN A 191 -3.75 9.64 -20.02
C GLN A 191 -4.40 9.07 -21.30
N SER A 192 -5.72 9.28 -21.44
CA SER A 192 -6.44 9.18 -22.69
C SER A 192 -7.25 10.45 -22.93
N GLY A 193 -7.07 11.06 -24.09
CA GLY A 193 -7.71 12.32 -24.45
C GLY A 193 -7.07 13.52 -23.75
N GLY A 194 -7.89 14.49 -23.32
CA GLY A 194 -7.47 15.68 -22.60
C GLY A 194 -8.18 15.89 -21.27
N PRO A 195 -7.84 15.11 -20.22
CA PRO A 195 -8.20 15.41 -18.83
C PRO A 195 -7.95 16.87 -18.44
N ASP A 196 -8.80 17.45 -17.61
CA ASP A 196 -8.80 18.87 -17.26
C ASP A 196 -8.12 19.20 -15.92
N GLY A 197 -7.44 18.24 -15.30
CA GLY A 197 -6.72 18.45 -14.03
C GLY A 197 -7.64 18.46 -12.82
N ILE A 198 -7.61 19.57 -12.05
CA ILE A 198 -8.36 19.75 -10.80
C ILE A 198 -9.29 20.96 -10.93
N TYR A 199 -10.44 20.91 -10.25
CA TYR A 199 -11.36 22.04 -10.08
C TYR A 199 -10.61 23.38 -9.88
N PRO A 200 -10.89 24.43 -10.68
CA PRO A 200 -12.00 24.56 -11.61
C PRO A 200 -11.67 24.07 -13.04
N ASN A 201 -11.51 22.75 -13.22
CA ASN A 201 -11.59 22.08 -14.52
C ASN A 201 -12.82 22.55 -15.31
N HIS A 202 -12.67 22.71 -16.62
CA HIS A 202 -13.58 23.49 -17.44
C HIS A 202 -14.54 22.54 -18.18
N GLY A 203 -15.60 22.07 -17.50
CA GLY A 203 -16.61 21.22 -18.15
C GLY A 203 -17.98 21.23 -17.48
N VAL A 204 -18.97 20.71 -18.21
CA VAL A 204 -20.35 20.56 -17.70
C VAL A 204 -20.36 19.52 -16.59
N GLY A 205 -20.47 19.98 -15.34
CA GLY A 205 -20.50 19.13 -14.14
C GLY A 205 -19.20 19.10 -13.34
N SER A 206 -18.24 19.97 -13.67
CA SER A 206 -17.17 20.33 -12.73
C SER A 206 -17.77 20.72 -11.38
N SER A 207 -17.23 20.18 -10.30
CA SER A 207 -17.71 20.43 -8.95
C SER A 207 -16.51 20.58 -8.01
N ASP A 208 -16.51 21.61 -7.17
CA ASP A 208 -15.54 21.72 -6.07
C ASP A 208 -15.92 20.82 -4.88
N ASN A 209 -17.06 20.15 -4.93
CA ASN A 209 -17.53 19.28 -3.85
C ASN A 209 -16.77 17.95 -3.87
N ILE A 210 -16.32 17.50 -2.70
CA ILE A 210 -15.66 16.21 -2.53
C ILE A 210 -16.51 15.05 -3.04
N ASP A 211 -17.83 15.18 -3.09
CA ASP A 211 -18.73 14.15 -3.62
C ASP A 211 -18.84 14.14 -5.15
N GLY A 212 -18.43 15.21 -5.83
CA GLY A 212 -18.44 15.33 -7.29
C GLY A 212 -17.13 14.87 -7.95
N ALA A 213 -17.06 15.05 -9.27
CA ALA A 213 -15.83 14.90 -10.06
C ALA A 213 -15.01 16.20 -10.02
N TYR A 214 -14.41 16.48 -8.86
CA TYR A 214 -13.54 17.65 -8.66
C TYR A 214 -12.16 17.51 -9.30
N VAL A 215 -11.84 16.32 -9.81
CA VAL A 215 -10.56 15.96 -10.41
C VAL A 215 -10.80 15.00 -11.56
N ASP A 216 -10.03 15.16 -12.62
CA ASP A 216 -9.83 14.13 -13.63
C ASP A 216 -8.64 13.27 -13.24
N GLY A 217 -8.92 12.03 -12.86
CA GLY A 217 -7.96 11.13 -12.25
C GLY A 217 -8.52 10.42 -11.02
N LEU A 218 -7.73 10.34 -9.96
CA LEU A 218 -8.05 9.57 -8.76
C LEU A 218 -8.31 10.45 -7.54
N SER A 219 -9.37 10.11 -6.82
CA SER A 219 -9.65 10.65 -5.49
C SER A 219 -9.63 9.51 -4.47
N ILE A 220 -8.73 9.59 -3.50
CA ILE A 220 -8.62 8.65 -2.38
C ILE A 220 -9.24 9.31 -1.16
N THR A 221 -10.24 8.65 -0.58
CA THR A 221 -11.06 9.21 0.50
C THR A 221 -11.38 8.15 1.55
N HIS A 222 -11.82 8.59 2.72
CA HIS A 222 -12.42 7.72 3.74
C HIS A 222 -13.67 8.38 4.32
N GLY A 223 -14.47 7.59 5.03
CA GLY A 223 -15.75 8.03 5.56
C GLY A 223 -16.80 8.13 4.45
N SER A 224 -18.01 7.64 4.71
CA SER A 224 -19.10 7.67 3.73
C SER A 224 -20.06 8.85 3.94
N ASN A 225 -20.12 9.42 5.16
CA ASN A 225 -20.99 10.55 5.46
C ASN A 225 -20.56 11.26 6.78
N PRO A 226 -19.76 12.33 6.73
CA PRO A 226 -19.20 12.96 5.52
C PRO A 226 -18.00 12.19 4.96
N ARG A 227 -17.81 12.29 3.64
CA ARG A 227 -16.58 11.90 2.96
C ARG A 227 -15.44 12.84 3.34
N GLN A 228 -14.26 12.27 3.54
CA GLN A 228 -13.04 12.97 3.93
C GLN A 228 -11.89 12.63 2.98
N HIS A 229 -11.11 13.64 2.63
CA HIS A 229 -10.02 13.54 1.67
C HIS A 229 -8.76 12.92 2.30
N ILE A 230 -8.07 12.06 1.53
CA ILE A 230 -6.75 11.53 1.87
C ILE A 230 -5.70 12.03 0.87
N TRP A 231 -5.92 11.76 -0.42
CA TRP A 231 -4.97 12.09 -1.48
C TRP A 231 -5.66 12.22 -2.84
N THR A 232 -5.11 13.05 -3.71
CA THR A 232 -5.57 13.21 -5.10
C THR A 232 -4.44 12.89 -6.09
N TYR A 233 -4.74 12.14 -7.14
CA TYR A 233 -3.87 11.99 -8.30
C TYR A 233 -4.57 12.60 -9.51
N ALA A 234 -4.14 13.78 -9.95
CA ALA A 234 -4.78 14.53 -11.02
C ALA A 234 -4.03 14.37 -12.35
N VAL A 235 -4.76 14.51 -13.45
CA VAL A 235 -4.18 14.50 -14.79
C VAL A 235 -4.48 15.81 -15.49
N GLY A 236 -3.44 16.60 -15.77
CA GLY A 236 -3.58 17.82 -16.55
C GLY A 236 -3.74 17.52 -18.04
N THR A 237 -4.22 18.50 -18.80
CA THR A 237 -4.45 18.30 -20.24
C THR A 237 -3.14 18.11 -20.99
N THR A 238 -2.16 18.99 -20.74
CA THR A 238 -0.79 18.91 -21.28
C THR A 238 0.23 19.56 -20.35
N ALA A 239 1.48 19.09 -20.40
CA ALA A 239 2.59 19.52 -19.55
C ALA A 239 3.00 21.01 -19.69
N ASP A 240 2.52 21.71 -20.72
CA ASP A 240 2.90 23.10 -21.04
C ASP A 240 1.75 24.12 -20.86
N ARG A 241 0.62 23.70 -20.29
CA ARG A 241 -0.50 24.61 -19.96
C ARG A 241 -0.30 25.26 -18.58
N THR A 242 -0.92 26.42 -18.42
CA THR A 242 -0.94 27.22 -17.18
C THR A 242 -2.33 27.73 -16.78
N ASN A 243 -3.36 27.34 -17.53
CA ASN A 243 -4.74 27.75 -17.30
C ASN A 243 -5.50 26.69 -16.50
N ALA A 244 -6.81 26.86 -16.34
CA ALA A 244 -7.66 25.98 -15.53
C ALA A 244 -7.63 24.48 -15.89
N TYR A 245 -7.03 24.10 -17.01
CA TYR A 245 -6.86 22.73 -17.50
C TYR A 245 -5.50 22.09 -17.12
N SER A 246 -4.59 22.88 -16.57
CA SER A 246 -3.24 22.44 -16.22
C SER A 246 -3.16 21.93 -14.80
N CYS A 247 -2.09 21.17 -14.53
CA CYS A 247 -1.73 20.85 -13.16
C CYS A 247 -1.52 22.12 -12.32
N PRO A 248 -1.98 22.16 -11.05
CA PRO A 248 -1.80 23.32 -10.18
C PRO A 248 -0.32 23.61 -9.87
N CYS A 249 0.54 22.60 -9.96
CA CYS A 249 1.98 22.70 -9.75
C CYS A 249 2.75 23.18 -10.99
N ASN A 250 2.12 23.37 -12.14
CA ASN A 250 2.82 23.88 -13.33
C ASN A 250 3.38 25.29 -13.07
N ASP A 251 4.58 25.58 -13.59
CA ASP A 251 5.18 26.89 -13.50
C ASP A 251 4.32 27.95 -14.22
N GLY A 252 3.92 28.98 -13.49
CA GLY A 252 2.99 30.01 -13.96
C GLY A 252 1.51 29.58 -13.98
N SER A 253 1.16 28.40 -13.46
CA SER A 253 -0.24 27.96 -13.31
C SER A 253 -1.04 28.91 -12.44
N THR A 254 -2.26 29.24 -12.87
CA THR A 254 -3.22 29.98 -12.04
C THR A 254 -4.23 29.07 -11.35
N THR A 255 -4.15 27.76 -11.59
CA THR A 255 -5.06 26.76 -11.04
C THR A 255 -4.78 26.55 -9.56
N THR A 256 -5.83 26.45 -8.77
CA THR A 256 -5.76 26.13 -7.34
C THR A 256 -6.48 24.82 -7.06
N THR A 257 -6.26 24.22 -5.90
CA THR A 257 -7.00 23.04 -5.47
C THR A 257 -8.17 23.43 -4.55
N PRO A 258 -9.23 22.61 -4.45
CA PRO A 258 -10.19 22.72 -3.35
C PRO A 258 -9.48 22.73 -2.00
N SER A 259 -10.06 23.45 -1.03
CA SER A 259 -9.43 23.68 0.28
C SER A 259 -9.18 22.40 1.08
N TYR A 260 -10.01 21.37 0.90
CA TYR A 260 -9.83 20.05 1.53
C TYR A 260 -8.74 19.20 0.87
N VAL A 261 -8.33 19.52 -0.37
CA VAL A 261 -7.19 18.86 -1.04
C VAL A 261 -5.89 19.53 -0.64
N GLY A 262 -5.84 20.87 -0.63
CA GLY A 262 -4.62 21.61 -0.30
C GLY A 262 -3.40 21.12 -1.09
N ASN A 263 -2.37 20.66 -0.38
CA ASN A 263 -1.13 20.12 -0.98
C ASN A 263 -1.10 18.58 -1.04
N ASP A 264 -2.20 17.90 -0.69
CA ASP A 264 -2.27 16.44 -0.66
C ASP A 264 -2.65 15.89 -2.05
N TYR A 265 -1.82 16.21 -3.05
CA TYR A 265 -2.01 15.76 -4.42
C TYR A 265 -0.70 15.53 -5.17
N TYR A 266 -0.75 14.67 -6.18
CA TYR A 266 0.17 14.68 -7.32
C TYR A 266 -0.60 15.01 -8.59
N CYS A 267 0.06 15.65 -9.54
CA CYS A 267 -0.54 15.97 -10.84
C CYS A 267 0.52 15.83 -11.92
N GLU A 268 0.14 15.26 -13.06
CA GLU A 268 1.03 15.05 -14.21
C GLU A 268 0.20 14.96 -15.50
N SER A 269 0.81 15.16 -16.66
CA SER A 269 0.15 15.09 -17.96
C SER A 269 1.00 14.24 -18.91
N GLY A 270 0.41 13.23 -19.55
CA GLY A 270 1.11 12.37 -20.51
C GLY A 270 1.17 12.94 -21.92
N ALA A 271 0.49 14.06 -22.14
CA ALA A 271 0.47 14.79 -23.39
C ALA A 271 1.29 16.08 -23.31
N THR A 272 1.84 16.50 -24.44
CA THR A 272 2.47 17.82 -24.63
C THR A 272 1.65 18.60 -25.67
N ALA A 273 1.58 19.95 -25.63
CA ALA A 273 0.65 20.70 -26.51
C ALA A 273 0.69 20.34 -28.00
N SER A 274 1.82 19.84 -28.50
CA SER A 274 1.97 19.45 -29.90
C SER A 274 1.14 18.23 -30.32
N ASN A 275 0.55 17.47 -29.39
CA ASN A 275 0.08 16.12 -29.67
C ASN A 275 -1.30 15.74 -29.15
N ILE A 276 -2.08 16.70 -28.62
CA ILE A 276 -3.37 16.40 -27.97
C ILE A 276 -4.51 16.14 -28.97
N LEU A 277 -5.16 14.98 -28.82
CA LEU A 277 -6.36 14.58 -29.55
C LEU A 277 -7.30 13.84 -28.58
N GLY A 278 -8.59 14.16 -28.61
CA GLY A 278 -9.57 13.68 -27.62
C GLY A 278 -9.75 12.16 -27.51
N SER A 279 -9.30 11.37 -28.50
CA SER A 279 -9.38 9.90 -28.44
C SER A 279 -8.01 9.21 -28.44
N LYS A 280 -6.93 9.96 -28.19
CA LYS A 280 -5.57 9.43 -28.23
C LYS A 280 -5.14 8.96 -26.84
N PHE A 281 -4.56 7.77 -26.80
CA PHE A 281 -3.95 7.18 -25.60
C PHE A 281 -2.45 7.48 -25.58
N TYR A 282 -1.91 7.83 -24.40
CA TYR A 282 -0.49 8.15 -24.19
C TYR A 282 0.15 7.09 -23.27
N PRO A 283 0.70 6.00 -23.84
CA PRO A 283 1.27 4.90 -23.07
C PRO A 283 2.73 5.11 -22.65
N ASP A 284 3.44 6.03 -23.31
CA ASP A 284 4.89 6.20 -23.19
C ASP A 284 5.28 7.14 -22.05
N ASP A 285 4.32 7.93 -21.57
CA ASP A 285 4.46 8.85 -20.46
C ASP A 285 3.52 8.40 -19.35
N ILE A 286 4.10 7.88 -18.26
CA ILE A 286 3.36 7.20 -17.20
C ILE A 286 3.01 8.22 -16.13
N MET A 287 1.74 8.31 -15.76
CA MET A 287 1.32 9.33 -14.80
C MET A 287 1.73 8.98 -13.37
N TRP A 288 2.20 10.02 -12.68
CA TRP A 288 2.54 10.07 -11.27
C TRP A 288 3.76 9.24 -10.88
N ASP A 289 4.68 9.03 -11.82
CA ASP A 289 5.93 8.31 -11.57
C ASP A 289 7.13 9.24 -11.30
N GLY A 290 6.93 10.55 -11.45
CA GLY A 290 7.92 11.59 -11.15
C GLY A 290 8.98 11.74 -12.24
N GLN A 291 8.73 11.21 -13.43
CA GLN A 291 9.62 11.27 -14.57
C GLN A 291 8.93 12.00 -15.72
N GLN A 292 9.70 12.43 -16.74
CA GLN A 292 9.15 12.97 -17.99
C GLN A 292 8.28 14.24 -17.86
N CYS A 293 8.26 14.88 -16.68
CA CYS A 293 7.62 16.16 -16.41
C CYS A 293 8.43 17.33 -16.96
N ASP A 294 8.48 17.44 -18.28
CA ASP A 294 9.20 18.50 -18.98
C ASP A 294 8.45 19.84 -18.96
N TYR A 295 9.11 20.90 -19.44
CA TYR A 295 8.53 22.24 -19.61
C TYR A 295 8.03 22.87 -18.30
N LEU A 296 6.73 23.20 -18.24
CA LEU A 296 6.12 23.90 -17.12
C LEU A 296 5.69 22.92 -16.04
N GLU A 297 5.57 21.62 -16.33
CA GLU A 297 5.18 20.59 -15.36
C GLU A 297 6.32 20.13 -14.45
N SER A 298 7.57 20.55 -14.72
CA SER A 298 8.73 20.15 -13.91
C SER A 298 8.59 20.31 -12.38
N PRO A 299 7.90 21.33 -11.82
CA PRO A 299 7.72 21.42 -10.37
C PRO A 299 6.81 20.31 -9.81
N CYS A 300 5.91 19.74 -10.62
CA CYS A 300 5.01 18.66 -10.21
C CYS A 300 5.74 17.38 -9.83
N CYS A 301 6.94 17.17 -10.35
CA CYS A 301 7.73 15.96 -10.16
C CYS A 301 8.94 16.17 -9.25
N SER A 302 8.93 17.28 -8.50
CA SER A 302 10.01 17.65 -7.58
C SER A 302 9.96 16.91 -6.23
N SER A 303 8.84 16.27 -5.89
CA SER A 303 8.70 15.57 -4.62
C SER A 303 9.51 14.27 -4.62
N SER A 304 10.38 14.13 -3.61
CA SER A 304 11.23 12.94 -3.43
C SER A 304 10.47 11.68 -3.04
N THR A 305 9.18 11.79 -2.71
CA THR A 305 8.36 10.65 -2.29
C THR A 305 7.58 10.03 -3.43
N ILE A 306 7.41 10.71 -4.57
CA ILE A 306 6.71 10.19 -5.74
C ILE A 306 7.32 8.82 -6.16
N PRO A 307 6.50 7.79 -6.45
CA PRO A 307 5.03 7.78 -6.58
C PRO A 307 4.23 7.64 -5.27
N TRP A 308 4.92 7.56 -4.13
CA TRP A 308 4.35 7.26 -2.82
C TRP A 308 3.94 8.53 -2.07
N PHE A 309 2.68 8.58 -1.63
CA PHE A 309 2.23 9.55 -0.65
C PHE A 309 2.22 8.96 0.77
N ILE A 310 2.31 9.84 1.76
CA ILE A 310 2.09 9.50 3.17
C ILE A 310 1.22 10.59 3.77
N LYS A 311 0.05 10.19 4.28
CA LYS A 311 -0.91 11.08 4.92
C LYS A 311 -1.13 10.68 6.37
N THR A 312 -0.94 11.63 7.29
CA THR A 312 -1.40 11.48 8.68
C THR A 312 -2.77 12.13 8.82
N LEU A 313 -3.74 11.35 9.30
CA LEU A 313 -5.10 11.79 9.56
C LEU A 313 -5.17 12.55 10.90
N PRO A 314 -6.09 13.53 11.05
CA PRO A 314 -6.21 14.32 12.27
C PRO A 314 -6.69 13.52 13.48
N GLN A 315 -7.32 12.36 13.26
CA GLN A 315 -7.81 11.46 14.29
C GLN A 315 -7.74 10.01 13.80
N SER A 316 -7.77 9.07 14.74
CA SER A 316 -7.85 7.65 14.39
C SER A 316 -9.24 7.30 13.88
N VAL A 317 -9.29 6.52 12.80
CA VAL A 317 -10.54 6.08 12.17
C VAL A 317 -10.50 4.58 11.89
N THR A 318 -11.66 4.01 11.57
CA THR A 318 -11.84 2.60 11.16
C THR A 318 -12.50 2.47 9.80
N ASP A 319 -12.68 3.61 9.11
CA ASP A 319 -13.36 3.69 7.84
C ASP A 319 -12.63 2.87 6.78
N ASP A 320 -13.37 2.26 5.86
CA ASP A 320 -12.79 1.72 4.65
C ASP A 320 -12.25 2.85 3.77
N ILE A 321 -11.21 2.56 2.99
CA ILE A 321 -10.65 3.53 2.04
C ILE A 321 -11.38 3.37 0.70
N GLU A 322 -11.91 4.48 0.19
CA GLU A 322 -12.53 4.58 -1.12
C GLU A 322 -11.52 5.12 -2.13
N LEU A 323 -11.31 4.38 -3.22
CA LEU A 323 -10.63 4.86 -4.42
C LEU A 323 -11.68 5.19 -5.47
N ARG A 324 -11.64 6.40 -6.02
CA ARG A 324 -12.57 6.89 -7.03
C ARG A 324 -11.80 7.25 -8.30
N VAL A 325 -12.25 6.74 -9.44
CA VAL A 325 -11.80 7.20 -10.76
C VAL A 325 -12.84 8.18 -11.27
N CYS A 326 -12.44 9.43 -11.47
CA CYS A 326 -13.31 10.56 -11.73
C CYS A 326 -12.92 11.24 -13.05
N SER A 327 -13.91 11.80 -13.74
CA SER A 327 -13.68 12.87 -14.72
C SER A 327 -14.90 13.76 -14.89
N ASN A 328 -14.72 14.99 -15.37
CA ASN A 328 -15.83 15.89 -15.68
C ASN A 328 -16.54 15.58 -17.00
N GLU A 329 -15.96 14.76 -17.87
CA GLU A 329 -16.52 14.36 -19.16
C GLU A 329 -16.59 12.84 -19.38
N GLY A 330 -17.16 12.45 -20.51
CA GLY A 330 -17.33 11.05 -20.89
C GLY A 330 -16.10 10.47 -21.58
N TYR A 331 -16.01 9.15 -21.57
CA TYR A 331 -15.08 8.45 -22.45
C TYR A 331 -15.37 8.78 -23.94
N PRO A 332 -14.34 8.91 -24.79
CA PRO A 332 -12.91 8.73 -24.53
C PRO A 332 -12.12 9.98 -24.12
N ASP A 333 -12.79 11.12 -23.94
CA ASP A 333 -12.14 12.43 -23.93
C ASP A 333 -11.33 12.71 -22.66
N GLU A 334 -11.77 12.22 -21.52
CA GLU A 334 -11.09 12.42 -20.23
C GLU A 334 -10.98 11.10 -19.47
N ALA A 335 -10.25 10.15 -20.05
CA ALA A 335 -10.06 8.84 -19.42
C ALA A 335 -8.69 8.77 -18.72
N THR A 336 -8.71 8.31 -17.47
CA THR A 336 -7.50 8.10 -16.65
C THR A 336 -7.41 6.64 -16.22
N PRO A 337 -7.14 5.71 -17.15
CA PRO A 337 -7.04 4.30 -16.81
C PRO A 337 -5.78 4.00 -15.99
N ILE A 338 -5.90 3.09 -15.03
CA ILE A 338 -4.86 2.72 -14.08
C ILE A 338 -4.49 1.24 -14.15
N ASP A 339 -3.24 0.91 -13.82
CA ASP A 339 -2.79 -0.48 -13.67
C ASP A 339 -2.21 -0.81 -12.29
N ILE A 340 -1.67 0.16 -11.56
CA ILE A 340 -1.15 -0.05 -10.19
C ILE A 340 -1.89 0.83 -9.20
N ILE A 341 -2.37 0.22 -8.11
CA ILE A 341 -2.73 0.88 -6.85
C ILE A 341 -2.19 0.04 -5.72
N GLU A 342 -1.47 0.66 -4.79
CA GLU A 342 -1.21 0.05 -3.48
C GLU A 342 -1.59 1.02 -2.38
N ILE A 343 -2.31 0.54 -1.38
CA ILE A 343 -2.72 1.35 -0.22
C ILE A 343 -2.47 0.56 1.06
N TYR A 344 -1.79 1.22 1.99
CA TYR A 344 -1.40 0.72 3.29
C TYR A 344 -1.93 1.62 4.39
N ILE A 345 -2.25 1.02 5.54
CA ILE A 345 -2.64 1.73 6.76
C ILE A 345 -1.77 1.32 7.94
N CYS A 346 -1.57 2.24 8.89
CA CYS A 346 -0.84 2.03 10.14
C CYS A 346 -1.45 2.85 11.30
#